data_AF-A0A5V3Y8W4-F1
#
_entry.id   AF-A0A5V3Y8W4-F1
#
_cell.length_a   1.000
_cell.length_b   1.000
_cell.length_c   1.000
_cell.angle_alpha   90.00
_cell.angle_beta   90.00
_cell.angle_gamma   90.00
#
_symmetry.space_group_name_H-M   'P 1'
#
loop_
_entity.id
_entity.type
_entity.pdbx_description
1 polymer ?
#
loop_
_entity_poly.entity_id
_entity_poly.type
_entity_poly.pdbx_seq_one_letter_code
_entity_poly.pdbx_strand_id
1 'polypeptide(L)'
;MMEFKKNYFWHVSVIIIGLVIGLVHHIYIYPNFFHADSAAYQVLASAIRDEGVLLPHDFFYGNQLIMLKISPFIALANYIGFSGYKAYAIGGAIAICVWFYICNLIISKYCGNKYFSLLLSTCLFIPLGMDDIDFLLGQESHLSNVVLSIMICLPVIIYIQESKKSFLCISALAVILMTAEQPIRTLIIIAPFILFILIIFRSKTSVVSMLSIAVSFVIGKMANDYLLGRHFPLKVDYSQASLLISPDKAIDNLFIILKSILVYSSSSSLAVGSNAIGILTPFYFMGLLYILLFIATIVYGLKIFLYILIDGRKTKTSICRLDLLCALGATGFVLGLLLISCLNPEGRHIFWATCILKISVFATIF
;
A
#
# COMPACT_ATOMS: atom_id res chain seq x y z
N MET A 1 3.00 -34.82 -11.42
CA MET A 1 3.23 -34.89 -9.95
C MET A 1 4.41 -34.03 -9.47
N MET A 2 5.53 -33.98 -10.19
CA MET A 2 6.71 -33.18 -9.80
C MET A 2 6.50 -31.66 -9.88
N GLU A 3 5.80 -31.15 -10.90
CA GLU A 3 5.43 -29.72 -11.00
C GLU A 3 4.43 -29.28 -9.91
N PHE A 4 3.50 -30.17 -9.54
CA PHE A 4 2.54 -29.89 -8.47
C PHE A 4 3.24 -29.77 -7.12
N LYS A 5 4.20 -30.66 -6.82
CA LYS A 5 5.06 -30.56 -5.62
C LYS A 5 5.93 -29.31 -5.63
N LYS A 6 6.51 -28.93 -6.77
CA LYS A 6 7.31 -27.70 -6.92
C LYS A 6 6.49 -26.42 -6.71
N ASN A 7 5.28 -26.36 -7.28
CA ASN A 7 4.38 -25.22 -7.06
C ASN A 7 3.90 -25.13 -5.61
N TYR A 8 3.54 -26.26 -4.99
CA TYR A 8 3.15 -26.30 -3.58
C TYR A 8 4.28 -25.82 -2.66
N PHE A 9 5.50 -26.34 -2.86
CA PHE A 9 6.68 -25.92 -2.09
C PHE A 9 6.94 -24.41 -2.18
N TRP A 10 6.75 -23.83 -3.37
CA TRP A 10 6.86 -22.39 -3.57
C TRP A 10 5.87 -21.60 -2.71
N HIS A 11 4.58 -21.93 -2.78
CA HIS A 11 3.56 -21.23 -2.00
C HIS A 11 3.80 -21.35 -0.50
N VAL A 12 4.18 -22.54 -0.03
CA VAL A 12 4.55 -22.76 1.38
C VAL A 12 5.76 -21.92 1.79
N SER A 13 6.79 -21.84 0.95
CA SER A 13 7.99 -21.04 1.22
C SER A 13 7.67 -19.55 1.36
N VAL A 14 6.82 -19.01 0.48
CA VAL A 14 6.36 -17.60 0.54
C VAL A 14 5.60 -17.34 1.83
N ILE A 15 4.72 -18.27 2.25
CA ILE A 15 3.96 -18.17 3.51
C ILE A 15 4.90 -18.17 4.71
N ILE A 16 5.89 -19.08 4.75
CA ILE A 16 6.86 -19.14 5.84
C ILE A 16 7.66 -17.84 5.94
N ILE A 17 8.13 -17.30 4.82
CA ILE A 17 8.87 -16.03 4.80
C ILE A 17 7.99 -14.89 5.31
N GLY A 18 6.75 -14.75 4.81
CA GLY A 18 5.82 -13.72 5.26
C GLY A 18 5.52 -13.81 6.75
N LEU A 19 5.36 -15.02 7.28
CA LEU A 19 5.13 -15.26 8.71
C LEU A 19 6.38 -14.95 9.55
N VAL A 20 7.58 -15.31 9.10
CA VAL A 20 8.84 -14.95 9.77
C VAL A 20 9.01 -13.44 9.80
N ILE A 21 8.75 -12.74 8.70
CA ILE A 21 8.74 -11.27 8.66
C ILE A 21 7.77 -10.75 9.71
N GLY A 22 6.51 -11.18 9.69
CA GLY A 22 5.49 -10.73 10.65
C GLY A 22 5.87 -10.97 12.11
N LEU A 23 6.40 -12.16 12.44
CA LEU A 23 6.84 -12.50 13.79
C LEU A 23 8.05 -11.67 14.23
N VAL A 24 9.05 -11.50 13.37
CA VAL A 24 10.23 -10.70 13.71
C VAL A 24 9.81 -9.26 14.03
N HIS A 25 8.91 -8.71 13.22
CA HIS A 25 8.38 -7.37 13.40
C HIS A 25 7.61 -7.24 14.71
N HIS A 26 6.61 -8.10 14.95
CA HIS A 26 5.78 -8.02 16.14
C HIS A 26 6.49 -8.44 17.44
N ILE A 27 7.53 -9.29 17.39
CA ILE A 27 8.21 -9.75 18.62
C ILE A 27 9.41 -8.87 18.98
N TYR A 28 10.21 -8.45 17.99
CA TYR A 28 11.48 -7.76 18.26
C TYR A 28 11.46 -6.26 17.96
N ILE A 29 10.61 -5.80 17.03
CA ILE A 29 10.58 -4.39 16.62
C ILE A 29 9.46 -3.65 17.33
N TYR A 30 8.23 -4.16 17.26
CA TYR A 30 7.02 -3.54 17.81
C TYR A 30 7.14 -3.09 19.28
N PRO A 31 7.74 -3.86 20.21
CA PRO A 31 7.84 -3.43 21.61
C PRO A 31 8.57 -2.10 21.82
N ASN A 32 9.43 -1.71 20.89
CA ASN A 32 10.22 -0.48 20.98
C ASN A 32 9.48 0.75 20.44
N PHE A 33 8.36 0.57 19.74
CA PHE A 33 7.61 1.62 19.03
C PHE A 33 6.13 1.64 19.42
N PHE A 34 5.78 1.13 20.60
CA PHE A 34 4.40 0.88 21.03
C PHE A 34 3.43 2.03 20.66
N HIS A 35 2.45 1.74 19.80
CA HIS A 35 1.47 2.72 19.32
C HIS A 35 0.15 2.59 20.06
N ALA A 36 -0.45 3.73 20.44
CA ALA A 36 -1.75 3.78 21.11
C ALA A 36 -2.88 3.11 20.30
N ASP A 37 -2.77 3.09 18.96
CA ASP A 37 -3.74 2.45 18.07
C ASP A 37 -3.83 0.93 18.23
N SER A 38 -2.78 0.28 18.74
CA SER A 38 -2.82 -1.16 19.01
C SER A 38 -3.81 -1.55 20.09
N ALA A 39 -4.01 -0.69 21.10
CA ALA A 39 -4.99 -0.92 22.14
C ALA A 39 -6.40 -0.97 21.53
N ALA A 40 -6.71 -0.06 20.60
CA ALA A 40 -7.99 -0.07 19.91
C ALA A 40 -8.19 -1.33 19.06
N TYR A 41 -7.15 -1.83 18.39
CA TYR A 41 -7.24 -3.07 17.62
C TYR A 41 -7.47 -4.30 18.50
N GLN A 42 -6.91 -4.34 19.71
CA GLN A 42 -7.14 -5.40 20.69
C GLN A 42 -8.54 -5.34 21.30
N VAL A 43 -9.06 -4.14 21.60
CA VAL A 43 -10.44 -3.95 22.08
C VAL A 43 -11.42 -4.40 21.00
N LEU A 44 -11.20 -3.99 19.75
CA LEU A 44 -12.01 -4.43 18.63
C LEU A 44 -11.98 -5.95 18.42
N ALA A 45 -10.79 -6.56 18.51
CA ALA A 45 -10.66 -8.00 18.39
C ALA A 45 -11.43 -8.74 19.50
N SER A 46 -11.48 -8.15 20.70
CA SER A 46 -12.28 -8.69 21.82
C SER A 46 -13.77 -8.57 21.52
N ALA A 47 -14.24 -7.42 21.03
CA ALA A 47 -15.63 -7.23 20.62
C ALA A 47 -16.05 -8.20 19.48
N ILE A 48 -15.21 -8.38 18.46
CA ILE A 48 -15.44 -9.36 17.38
C ILE A 48 -15.57 -10.79 17.94
N ARG A 49 -14.71 -11.13 18.92
CA ARG A 49 -14.75 -12.45 19.56
C ARG A 49 -16.02 -12.62 20.39
N ASP A 50 -16.40 -11.61 21.16
CA ASP A 50 -17.49 -11.71 22.12
C ASP A 50 -18.87 -11.65 21.43
N GLU A 51 -19.02 -10.85 20.36
CA GLU A 51 -20.26 -10.76 19.56
C GLU A 51 -20.34 -11.83 18.45
N GLY A 52 -19.22 -12.44 18.06
CA GLY A 52 -19.17 -13.42 16.97
C GLY A 52 -19.40 -12.82 15.57
N VAL A 53 -19.34 -11.49 15.44
CA VAL A 53 -19.58 -10.75 14.18
C VAL A 53 -18.34 -9.92 13.82
N LEU A 54 -18.01 -9.83 12.53
CA LEU A 54 -16.84 -9.07 12.03
C LEU A 54 -16.95 -7.55 12.29
N LEU A 55 -18.19 -7.05 12.34
CA LEU A 55 -18.53 -5.65 12.55
C LEU A 55 -19.37 -5.53 13.83
N PRO A 56 -18.73 -5.47 15.00
CA PRO A 56 -19.44 -5.34 16.27
C PRO A 56 -20.20 -4.00 16.31
N HIS A 57 -21.41 -4.03 16.87
CA HIS A 57 -22.35 -2.90 16.80
C HIS A 57 -21.91 -1.68 17.61
N ASP A 58 -21.22 -1.90 18.73
CA ASP A 58 -20.87 -0.84 19.68
C ASP A 58 -19.42 -0.34 19.53
N PHE A 59 -18.68 -0.81 18.52
CA PHE A 59 -17.30 -0.40 18.33
C PHE A 59 -17.15 0.79 17.38
N PHE A 60 -16.75 1.94 17.92
CA PHE A 60 -16.49 3.14 17.15
C PHE A 60 -14.97 3.42 17.05
N TYR A 61 -14.42 3.40 15.82
CA TYR A 61 -13.04 3.81 15.58
C TYR A 61 -12.95 4.72 14.36
N GLY A 62 -13.26 5.99 14.58
CA GLY A 62 -13.05 7.08 13.62
C GLY A 62 -13.60 6.79 12.22
N ASN A 63 -12.94 7.34 11.20
CA ASN A 63 -13.50 7.46 9.86
C ASN A 63 -13.45 6.24 8.94
N GLN A 64 -12.97 5.10 9.42
CA GLN A 64 -12.80 3.89 8.60
C GLN A 64 -13.76 2.80 9.01
N LEU A 65 -14.15 1.97 8.05
CA LEU A 65 -14.67 0.64 8.39
C LEU A 65 -13.54 -0.22 8.97
N ILE A 66 -13.90 -1.38 9.50
CA ILE A 66 -13.03 -2.23 10.30
C ILE A 66 -12.48 -3.40 9.46
N MET A 67 -12.91 -3.50 8.19
CA MET A 67 -12.79 -4.72 7.40
C MET A 67 -11.35 -5.04 7.02
N LEU A 68 -10.49 -4.03 6.86
CA LEU A 68 -9.13 -4.20 6.37
C LEU A 68 -8.07 -4.10 7.48
N LYS A 69 -8.50 -4.15 8.75
CA LYS A 69 -7.65 -4.11 9.94
C LYS A 69 -7.23 -5.50 10.38
N ILE A 70 -6.34 -5.54 11.36
CA ILE A 70 -5.78 -6.77 11.93
C ILE A 70 -6.65 -7.43 12.98
N SER A 71 -7.63 -6.70 13.51
CA SER A 71 -8.51 -7.18 14.57
C SER A 71 -9.20 -8.51 14.28
N PRO A 72 -9.65 -8.83 13.04
CA PRO A 72 -10.15 -10.17 12.72
C PRO A 72 -9.11 -11.28 12.92
N PHE A 73 -7.84 -11.02 12.60
CA PHE A 73 -6.75 -11.98 12.79
C PHE A 73 -6.34 -12.10 14.26
N ILE A 74 -6.40 -11.01 15.02
CA ILE A 74 -6.20 -11.02 16.48
C ILE A 74 -7.34 -11.79 17.16
N ALA A 75 -8.59 -11.58 16.72
CA ALA A 75 -9.74 -12.31 17.23
C ALA A 75 -9.58 -13.81 16.96
N LEU A 76 -9.14 -14.19 15.76
CA LEU A 76 -8.80 -15.58 15.42
C LEU A 76 -7.73 -16.16 16.36
N ALA A 77 -6.65 -15.41 16.63
CA ALA A 77 -5.62 -15.84 17.57
C ALA A 77 -6.17 -16.00 19.01
N ASN A 78 -7.07 -15.11 19.44
CA ASN A 78 -7.76 -15.24 20.72
C ASN A 78 -8.64 -16.49 20.78
N TYR A 79 -9.37 -16.83 19.71
CA TYR A 79 -10.17 -18.06 19.63
C TYR A 79 -9.34 -19.34 19.74
N ILE A 80 -8.09 -19.31 19.27
CA ILE A 80 -7.14 -20.43 19.36
C ILE A 80 -6.54 -20.57 20.77
N GLY A 81 -6.74 -19.56 21.65
CA GLY A 81 -6.32 -19.59 23.05
C GLY A 81 -5.13 -18.68 23.39
N PHE A 82 -4.67 -17.83 22.46
CA PHE A 82 -3.71 -16.78 22.79
C PHE A 82 -4.39 -15.62 23.52
N SER A 83 -3.63 -14.86 24.31
CA SER A 83 -4.17 -13.70 25.04
C SER A 83 -3.18 -12.54 25.10
N GLY A 84 -3.72 -11.33 25.29
CA GLY A 84 -2.96 -10.09 25.42
C GLY A 84 -2.03 -9.85 24.22
N TYR A 85 -0.78 -9.48 24.52
CA TYR A 85 0.22 -9.19 23.50
C TYR A 85 0.55 -10.38 22.60
N LYS A 86 0.47 -11.62 23.11
CA LYS A 86 0.75 -12.82 22.29
C LYS A 86 -0.28 -12.97 21.18
N ALA A 87 -1.55 -12.73 21.47
CA ALA A 87 -2.60 -12.76 20.46
C ALA A 87 -2.44 -11.64 19.43
N TYR A 88 -2.02 -10.45 19.89
CA TYR A 88 -1.69 -9.33 19.00
C TYR A 88 -0.55 -9.69 18.04
N ALA A 89 0.57 -10.19 18.57
CA ALA A 89 1.74 -10.52 17.77
C ALA A 89 1.48 -11.65 16.76
N ILE A 90 0.73 -12.68 17.16
CA ILE A 90 0.38 -13.80 16.27
C ILE A 90 -0.65 -13.37 15.24
N GLY A 91 -1.70 -12.66 15.65
CA GLY A 91 -2.72 -12.13 14.75
C GLY A 91 -2.15 -11.18 13.70
N GLY A 92 -1.31 -10.23 14.14
CA GLY A 92 -0.58 -9.32 13.26
C GLY A 92 0.38 -10.05 12.31
N ALA A 93 1.12 -11.04 12.79
CA ALA A 93 2.00 -11.85 11.93
C ALA A 93 1.21 -12.62 10.85
N ILE A 94 0.03 -13.15 11.18
CA ILE A 94 -0.86 -13.80 10.20
C ILE A 94 -1.39 -12.77 9.19
N ALA A 95 -1.79 -11.58 9.64
CA ALA A 95 -2.24 -10.50 8.76
C ALA A 95 -1.15 -10.08 7.77
N ILE A 96 0.07 -9.80 8.25
CA ILE A 96 1.24 -9.50 7.42
C ILE A 96 1.50 -10.63 6.44
N CYS A 97 1.44 -11.89 6.88
CA CYS A 97 1.65 -13.05 6.02
C CYS A 97 0.63 -13.11 4.86
N VAL A 98 -0.65 -12.85 5.14
CA VAL A 98 -1.71 -12.83 4.11
C VAL A 98 -1.45 -11.71 3.10
N TRP A 99 -1.17 -10.50 3.57
CA TRP A 99 -0.89 -9.35 2.71
C TRP A 99 0.40 -9.54 1.89
N PHE A 100 1.44 -10.10 2.50
CA PHE A 100 2.70 -10.46 1.84
C PHE A 100 2.46 -11.46 0.71
N TYR A 101 1.72 -12.53 0.99
CA TYR A 101 1.41 -13.56 0.01
C TYR A 101 0.64 -12.99 -1.19
N ILE A 102 -0.40 -12.19 -0.94
CA ILE A 102 -1.19 -11.53 -2.00
C ILE A 102 -0.30 -10.60 -2.83
N CYS A 103 0.53 -9.78 -2.18
CA CYS A 103 1.45 -8.86 -2.84
C CYS A 103 2.44 -9.61 -3.74
N ASN A 104 3.09 -10.66 -3.22
CA ASN A 104 4.04 -11.46 -3.98
C ASN A 104 3.38 -12.16 -5.18
N LEU A 105 2.15 -12.67 -5.06
CA LEU A 105 1.44 -13.26 -6.20
C LEU A 105 1.25 -12.27 -7.34
N ILE A 106 0.87 -11.03 -7.03
CA ILE A 106 0.60 -10.01 -8.04
C ILE A 106 1.88 -9.52 -8.68
N ILE A 107 2.91 -9.23 -7.88
CA ILE A 107 4.23 -8.87 -8.39
C ILE A 107 4.81 -10.01 -9.25
N SER A 108 4.62 -11.28 -8.84
CA SER A 108 5.05 -12.45 -9.62
C SER A 108 4.39 -12.54 -10.99
N LYS A 109 3.09 -12.23 -11.08
CA LYS A 109 2.39 -12.17 -12.37
C LYS A 109 2.85 -10.98 -13.21
N TYR A 110 3.14 -9.84 -12.59
CA TYR A 110 3.63 -8.65 -13.28
C TYR A 110 5.07 -8.81 -13.80
N CYS A 111 6.01 -9.27 -12.99
CA CYS A 111 7.42 -9.41 -13.41
C CYS A 111 7.68 -10.68 -14.23
N GLY A 112 6.82 -11.70 -14.13
CA GLY A 112 7.01 -12.98 -14.83
C GLY A 112 8.07 -13.91 -14.23
N ASN A 113 8.82 -13.45 -13.21
CA ASN A 113 9.84 -14.23 -12.49
C ASN A 113 9.49 -14.36 -11.01
N LYS A 114 9.23 -15.58 -10.55
CA LYS A 114 8.82 -15.89 -9.17
C LYS A 114 9.89 -15.50 -8.13
N TYR A 115 11.17 -15.78 -8.39
CA TYR A 115 12.25 -15.51 -7.43
C TYR A 115 12.51 -14.02 -7.28
N PHE A 116 12.55 -13.32 -8.41
CA PHE A 116 12.70 -11.88 -8.43
C PHE A 116 11.56 -11.18 -7.69
N SER A 117 10.32 -11.64 -7.89
CA SER A 117 9.17 -11.08 -7.18
C SER A 117 9.16 -11.37 -5.69
N LEU A 118 9.67 -12.54 -5.27
CA LEU A 118 9.85 -12.84 -3.85
C LEU A 118 10.89 -11.90 -3.22
N LEU A 119 11.99 -11.62 -3.93
CA LEU A 119 12.98 -10.64 -3.50
C LEU A 119 12.35 -9.25 -3.34
N LEU A 120 11.65 -8.76 -4.37
CA LEU A 120 11.00 -7.44 -4.36
C LEU A 120 9.94 -7.30 -3.27
N SER A 121 9.09 -8.32 -3.09
CA SER A 121 8.08 -8.31 -2.02
C SER A 121 8.72 -8.37 -0.64
N THR A 122 9.81 -9.12 -0.46
CA THR A 122 10.58 -9.15 0.79
C THR A 122 11.18 -7.78 1.08
N CYS A 123 11.82 -7.14 0.11
CA CYS A 123 12.38 -5.80 0.26
C CYS A 123 11.32 -4.73 0.56
N LEU A 124 10.10 -4.89 0.03
CA LEU A 124 8.99 -3.98 0.33
C LEU A 124 8.56 -4.07 1.80
N PHE A 125 8.44 -5.30 2.33
CA PHE A 125 7.97 -5.58 3.69
C PHE A 125 9.07 -5.50 4.76
N ILE A 126 10.32 -5.21 4.38
CA ILE A 126 11.38 -4.86 5.32
C ILE A 126 11.39 -3.33 5.46
N PRO A 127 11.25 -2.79 6.68
CA PRO A 127 11.21 -1.36 6.91
C PRO A 127 12.60 -0.78 6.77
N LEU A 128 12.72 0.22 5.91
CA LEU A 128 13.95 0.99 5.73
C LEU A 128 13.93 2.33 6.47
N GLY A 129 12.77 2.79 6.94
CA GLY A 129 12.61 4.07 7.63
C GLY A 129 11.43 4.07 8.59
N MET A 130 11.26 5.18 9.30
CA MET A 130 10.16 5.39 10.28
C MET A 130 8.79 5.23 9.62
N ASP A 131 8.63 5.72 8.39
CA ASP A 131 7.39 5.60 7.63
C ASP A 131 7.05 4.12 7.33
N ASP A 132 8.06 3.30 7.03
CA ASP A 132 7.87 1.86 6.80
C ASP A 132 7.57 1.11 8.11
N ILE A 133 8.14 1.57 9.23
CA ILE A 133 7.85 1.06 10.59
C ILE A 133 6.37 1.32 10.91
N ASP A 134 5.90 2.56 10.77
CA ASP A 134 4.48 2.92 10.97
C ASP A 134 3.55 2.17 10.00
N PHE A 135 4.00 1.96 8.76
CA PHE A 135 3.30 1.18 7.73
C PHE A 135 3.11 -0.30 8.12
N LEU A 136 4.12 -0.92 8.74
CA LEU A 136 4.07 -2.32 9.19
C LEU A 136 3.49 -2.48 10.61
N LEU A 137 3.62 -1.48 11.49
CA LEU A 137 3.41 -1.61 12.93
C LEU A 137 2.31 -0.69 13.47
N GLY A 138 2.22 0.56 13.01
CA GLY A 138 1.39 1.60 13.65
C GLY A 138 -0.09 1.49 13.33
N GLN A 139 -0.42 1.28 12.05
CA GLN A 139 -1.80 1.15 11.57
C GLN A 139 -1.83 0.19 10.38
N GLU A 140 -1.81 -1.12 10.60
CA GLU A 140 -1.81 -2.17 9.55
C GLU A 140 -2.98 -2.05 8.53
N SER A 141 -3.97 -1.19 8.77
CA SER A 141 -4.91 -0.71 7.73
C SER A 141 -4.21 -0.01 6.55
N HIS A 142 -3.02 0.56 6.73
CA HIS A 142 -2.22 1.14 5.64
C HIS A 142 -1.52 0.06 4.82
N LEU A 143 -1.07 -1.02 5.47
CA LEU A 143 -0.52 -2.19 4.77
C LEU A 143 -1.52 -2.77 3.79
N SER A 144 -2.75 -3.01 4.25
CA SER A 144 -3.85 -3.49 3.40
C SER A 144 -4.17 -2.50 2.28
N ASN A 145 -4.21 -1.19 2.57
CA ASN A 145 -4.43 -0.15 1.56
C ASN A 145 -3.34 -0.12 0.47
N VAL A 146 -2.06 -0.27 0.83
CA VAL A 146 -0.98 -0.31 -0.17
C VAL A 146 -1.05 -1.58 -0.99
N VAL A 147 -1.25 -2.74 -0.36
CA VAL A 147 -1.37 -3.99 -1.12
C VAL A 147 -2.57 -3.92 -2.06
N LEU A 148 -3.73 -3.44 -1.59
CA LEU A 148 -4.91 -3.20 -2.45
C LEU A 148 -4.61 -2.22 -3.58
N SER A 149 -3.85 -1.15 -3.33
CA SER A 149 -3.41 -0.22 -4.39
C SER A 149 -2.58 -0.94 -5.46
N ILE A 150 -1.66 -1.83 -5.05
CA ILE A 150 -0.91 -2.69 -5.97
C ILE A 150 -1.85 -3.64 -6.73
N MET A 151 -2.89 -4.19 -6.06
CA MET A 151 -3.94 -5.01 -6.69
C MET A 151 -4.82 -4.23 -7.67
N ILE A 152 -4.92 -2.91 -7.53
CA ILE A 152 -5.62 -2.03 -8.49
C ILE A 152 -4.69 -1.78 -9.68
N CYS A 153 -3.47 -1.34 -9.41
CA CYS A 153 -2.58 -0.83 -10.45
C CYS A 153 -2.02 -1.92 -11.37
N LEU A 154 -1.35 -2.93 -10.82
CA LEU A 154 -0.62 -3.90 -11.65
C LEU A 154 -1.54 -4.81 -12.46
N PRO A 155 -2.62 -5.39 -11.91
CA PRO A 155 -3.50 -6.26 -12.69
C PRO A 155 -4.24 -5.52 -13.82
N VAL A 156 -4.58 -4.23 -13.67
CA VAL A 156 -5.10 -3.44 -14.80
C VAL A 156 -4.09 -3.33 -15.93
N ILE A 157 -2.81 -3.08 -15.62
CA ILE A 157 -1.75 -3.04 -16.65
C ILE A 157 -1.63 -4.40 -17.34
N ILE A 158 -1.64 -5.49 -16.57
CA ILE A 158 -1.60 -6.86 -17.12
C ILE A 158 -2.84 -7.13 -17.98
N TYR A 159 -4.03 -6.68 -17.57
CA TYR A 159 -5.25 -6.80 -18.37
C TYR A 159 -5.13 -6.05 -19.70
N ILE A 160 -4.60 -4.83 -19.72
CA ILE A 160 -4.44 -4.07 -20.96
C ILE A 160 -3.42 -4.75 -21.89
N GLN A 161 -2.36 -5.35 -21.35
CA GLN A 161 -1.32 -6.05 -22.12
C GLN A 161 -1.74 -7.44 -22.61
N GLU A 162 -2.40 -8.24 -21.76
CA GLU A 162 -2.70 -9.66 -22.01
C GLU A 162 -4.18 -9.96 -22.27
N SER A 163 -5.06 -8.97 -22.12
CA SER A 163 -6.53 -9.09 -22.30
C SER A 163 -7.23 -10.15 -21.44
N LYS A 164 -6.61 -10.58 -20.34
CA LYS A 164 -7.16 -11.57 -19.39
C LYS A 164 -8.11 -10.92 -18.39
N LYS A 165 -9.42 -11.14 -18.57
CA LYS A 165 -10.50 -10.55 -17.75
C LYS A 165 -10.38 -10.79 -16.25
N SER A 166 -9.77 -11.91 -15.83
CA SER A 166 -9.55 -12.23 -14.41
C SER A 166 -8.80 -11.13 -13.66
N PHE A 167 -7.84 -10.47 -14.30
CA PHE A 167 -7.09 -9.38 -13.66
C PHE A 167 -7.92 -8.11 -13.48
N LEU A 168 -8.84 -7.82 -14.41
CA LEU A 168 -9.78 -6.71 -14.25
C LEU A 168 -10.75 -6.98 -13.08
N CYS A 169 -11.21 -8.22 -12.92
CA CYS A 169 -12.04 -8.61 -11.78
C CYS A 169 -11.31 -8.45 -10.44
N ILE A 170 -10.02 -8.84 -10.39
CA ILE A 170 -9.19 -8.66 -9.17
C ILE A 170 -9.08 -7.17 -8.81
N SER A 171 -8.79 -6.31 -9.78
CA SER A 171 -8.71 -4.86 -9.53
C SER A 171 -10.06 -4.27 -9.15
N ALA A 172 -11.15 -4.67 -9.81
CA ALA A 172 -12.50 -4.24 -9.46
C ALA A 172 -12.86 -4.59 -8.01
N LEU A 173 -12.56 -5.83 -7.58
CA LEU A 173 -12.76 -6.27 -6.20
C LEU A 173 -11.93 -5.44 -5.22
N ALA A 174 -10.65 -5.18 -5.55
CA ALA A 174 -9.78 -4.36 -4.70
C ALA A 174 -10.31 -2.93 -4.54
N VAL A 175 -10.83 -2.32 -5.62
CA VAL A 175 -11.48 -1.01 -5.57
C VAL A 175 -12.72 -1.05 -4.67
N ILE A 176 -13.58 -2.06 -4.81
CA ILE A 176 -14.80 -2.19 -3.99
C ILE A 176 -14.41 -2.28 -2.52
N LEU A 177 -13.47 -3.14 -2.16
CA LEU A 177 -13.02 -3.33 -0.77
C LEU A 177 -12.41 -2.05 -0.19
N MET A 178 -11.52 -1.41 -0.94
CA MET A 178 -10.85 -0.19 -0.48
C MET A 178 -11.81 1.00 -0.36
N THR A 179 -12.76 1.12 -1.30
CA THR A 179 -13.77 2.18 -1.27
C THR A 179 -14.80 1.93 -0.18
N ALA A 180 -15.19 0.67 0.00
CA ALA A 180 -16.01 0.26 1.13
C ALA A 180 -15.33 0.69 2.43
N GLU A 181 -14.03 0.50 2.60
CA GLU A 181 -13.32 0.93 3.82
C GLU A 181 -13.26 2.46 4.00
N GLN A 182 -12.74 3.17 2.99
CA GLN A 182 -12.59 4.62 3.01
C GLN A 182 -12.59 5.21 1.58
N PRO A 183 -13.70 5.81 1.11
CA PRO A 183 -13.83 6.29 -0.27
C PRO A 183 -12.77 7.31 -0.69
N ILE A 184 -12.46 8.28 0.17
CA ILE A 184 -11.49 9.36 -0.12
C ILE A 184 -10.10 8.78 -0.40
N ARG A 185 -9.67 7.76 0.37
CA ARG A 185 -8.37 7.10 0.15
C ARG A 185 -8.30 6.44 -1.21
N THR A 186 -9.38 5.77 -1.61
CA THR A 186 -9.44 5.13 -2.93
C THR A 186 -9.38 6.17 -4.04
N LEU A 187 -10.08 7.31 -3.88
CA LEU A 187 -10.08 8.40 -4.87
C LEU A 187 -8.68 8.95 -5.15
N ILE A 188 -7.87 9.14 -4.10
CA ILE A 188 -6.48 9.63 -4.19
C ILE A 188 -5.61 8.70 -5.04
N ILE A 189 -5.93 7.40 -5.13
CA ILE A 189 -5.22 6.42 -5.94
C ILE A 189 -5.80 6.33 -7.35
N ILE A 190 -7.12 6.16 -7.47
CA ILE A 190 -7.75 5.91 -8.77
C ILE A 190 -7.68 7.14 -9.67
N ALA A 191 -7.75 8.37 -9.14
CA ALA A 191 -7.72 9.58 -9.96
C ALA A 191 -6.39 9.72 -10.75
N PRO A 192 -5.20 9.72 -10.12
CA PRO A 192 -3.94 9.75 -10.86
C PRO A 192 -3.75 8.49 -11.71
N PHE A 193 -4.20 7.33 -11.24
CA PHE A 193 -4.07 6.08 -11.99
C PHE A 193 -4.90 6.06 -13.28
N ILE A 194 -6.15 6.55 -13.24
CA ILE A 194 -7.02 6.67 -14.42
C ILE A 194 -6.38 7.60 -15.44
N LEU A 195 -5.90 8.77 -14.99
CA LEU A 195 -5.21 9.72 -15.85
C LEU A 195 -3.99 9.07 -16.52
N PHE A 196 -3.16 8.39 -15.75
CA PHE A 196 -1.98 7.69 -16.24
C PHE A 196 -2.32 6.64 -17.31
N ILE A 197 -3.28 5.75 -17.04
CA ILE A 197 -3.66 4.67 -17.97
C ILE A 197 -4.22 5.23 -19.27
N LEU A 198 -5.08 6.26 -19.20
CA LEU A 198 -5.66 6.87 -20.40
C LEU A 198 -4.59 7.57 -21.25
N ILE A 199 -3.63 8.27 -20.63
CA ILE A 199 -2.54 8.96 -21.32
C ILE A 199 -1.58 7.97 -22.00
N ILE A 200 -1.19 6.90 -21.31
CA ILE A 200 -0.18 5.95 -21.81
C ILE A 200 -0.76 5.01 -22.86
N PHE A 201 -1.87 4.34 -22.58
CA PHE A 201 -2.31 3.22 -23.43
C PHE A 201 -3.19 3.66 -24.60
N ARG A 202 -3.92 4.79 -24.49
CA ARG A 202 -4.76 5.39 -25.55
C ARG A 202 -5.50 4.34 -26.41
N SER A 203 -6.20 3.44 -25.74
CA SER A 203 -6.82 2.25 -26.35
C SER A 203 -8.27 2.08 -25.89
N LYS A 204 -9.09 1.36 -26.67
CA LYS A 204 -10.45 1.01 -26.26
C LYS A 204 -10.44 0.16 -24.98
N THR A 205 -9.48 -0.77 -24.86
CA THR A 205 -9.32 -1.62 -23.67
C THR A 205 -8.97 -0.81 -22.43
N SER A 206 -8.11 0.21 -22.55
CA SER A 206 -7.81 1.11 -21.43
C SER A 206 -9.04 1.91 -21.00
N VAL A 207 -9.83 2.46 -21.93
CA VAL A 207 -11.09 3.17 -21.59
C VAL A 207 -12.07 2.24 -20.88
N VAL A 208 -12.29 1.03 -21.40
CA VAL A 208 -13.19 0.03 -20.78
C VAL A 208 -12.71 -0.35 -19.38
N SER A 209 -11.39 -0.54 -19.19
CA SER A 209 -10.84 -0.86 -17.86
C SER A 209 -11.09 0.28 -16.87
N MET A 210 -10.92 1.54 -17.27
CA MET A 210 -11.14 2.69 -16.39
C MET A 210 -12.62 2.89 -16.06
N LEU A 211 -13.51 2.61 -17.01
CA LEU A 211 -14.95 2.63 -16.74
C LEU A 211 -15.34 1.53 -15.74
N SER A 212 -14.77 0.31 -15.88
CA SER A 212 -14.97 -0.76 -14.89
C SER A 212 -14.48 -0.38 -13.49
N ILE A 213 -13.33 0.29 -13.39
CA ILE A 213 -12.79 0.78 -12.12
C ILE A 213 -13.70 1.87 -11.52
N ALA A 214 -14.18 2.81 -12.32
CA ALA A 214 -15.11 3.85 -11.88
C ALA A 214 -16.45 3.26 -11.39
N VAL A 215 -17.02 2.29 -12.10
CA VAL A 215 -18.23 1.57 -11.66
C VAL A 215 -17.98 0.84 -10.34
N SER A 216 -16.83 0.19 -10.20
CA SER A 216 -16.44 -0.52 -8.97
C SER A 216 -16.33 0.44 -7.78
N PHE A 217 -15.82 1.66 -8.01
CA PHE A 217 -15.79 2.71 -6.99
C PHE A 217 -17.20 3.12 -6.56
N VAL A 218 -18.13 3.31 -7.51
CA VAL A 218 -19.53 3.64 -7.17
C VAL A 218 -20.17 2.53 -6.33
N ILE A 219 -19.98 1.26 -6.71
CA ILE A 219 -20.47 0.11 -5.94
C ILE A 219 -19.86 0.08 -4.54
N GLY A 220 -18.55 0.28 -4.41
CA GLY A 220 -17.88 0.33 -3.12
C GLY A 220 -18.35 1.49 -2.24
N LYS A 221 -18.64 2.66 -2.84
CA LYS A 221 -19.24 3.80 -2.13
C LYS A 221 -20.65 3.46 -1.63
N MET A 222 -21.49 2.84 -2.45
CA MET A 222 -22.82 2.38 -2.02
C MET A 222 -22.72 1.38 -0.85
N ALA A 223 -21.73 0.49 -0.87
CA ALA A 223 -21.46 -0.41 0.25
C ALA A 223 -21.00 0.35 1.52
N ASN A 224 -20.11 1.33 1.37
CA ASN A 224 -19.71 2.22 2.47
C ASN A 224 -20.93 2.93 3.08
N ASP A 225 -21.74 3.59 2.26
CA ASP A 225 -22.94 4.31 2.69
C ASP A 225 -23.94 3.37 3.41
N TYR A 226 -24.13 2.16 2.89
CA TYR A 226 -24.98 1.13 3.51
C TYR A 226 -24.46 0.69 4.88
N LEU A 227 -23.16 0.40 4.98
CA LEU A 227 -22.53 -0.05 6.22
C LEU A 227 -22.56 1.07 7.29
N LEU A 228 -22.33 2.32 6.87
CA LEU A 228 -22.41 3.48 7.77
C LEU A 228 -23.84 3.70 8.27
N GLY A 229 -24.83 3.67 7.37
CA GLY A 229 -26.22 3.93 7.71
C GLY A 229 -26.87 2.87 8.63
N ARG A 230 -26.38 1.62 8.63
CA ARG A 230 -26.95 0.53 9.44
C ARG A 230 -26.12 0.09 10.64
N HIS A 231 -24.79 0.09 10.53
CA HIS A 231 -23.93 -0.51 11.55
C HIS A 231 -23.14 0.53 12.38
N PHE A 232 -22.95 1.76 11.88
CA PHE A 232 -22.17 2.80 12.56
C PHE A 232 -22.91 4.16 12.60
N PRO A 233 -24.12 4.24 13.17
CA PRO A 233 -24.98 5.43 13.07
C PRO A 233 -24.44 6.68 13.79
N LEU A 234 -23.46 6.54 14.69
CA LEU A 234 -22.93 7.63 15.52
C LEU A 234 -21.71 8.37 14.91
N LYS A 235 -21.48 8.20 13.61
CA LYS A 235 -20.24 8.69 12.97
C LYS A 235 -20.33 10.12 12.47
N VAL A 236 -19.31 10.91 12.81
CA VAL A 236 -19.04 12.23 12.24
C VAL A 236 -18.53 12.03 10.82
N ASP A 237 -19.23 12.59 9.82
CA ASP A 237 -18.79 12.55 8.43
C ASP A 237 -17.64 13.55 8.19
N TYR A 238 -16.38 13.11 8.36
CA TYR A 238 -15.23 13.96 8.05
C TYR A 238 -14.95 14.11 6.54
N SER A 239 -15.80 13.59 5.63
CA SER A 239 -15.68 13.98 4.22
C SER A 239 -15.90 15.48 4.00
N GLN A 240 -16.61 16.12 4.94
CA GLN A 240 -16.77 17.58 5.01
C GLN A 240 -15.56 18.31 5.60
N ALA A 241 -14.55 17.60 6.14
CA ALA A 241 -13.39 18.21 6.78
C ALA A 241 -12.24 18.54 5.81
N SER A 242 -12.23 17.99 4.59
CA SER A 242 -11.23 18.31 3.58
C SER A 242 -11.59 19.61 2.87
N LEU A 243 -11.13 20.74 3.41
CA LEU A 243 -11.27 22.05 2.80
C LEU A 243 -10.06 22.36 1.92
N LEU A 244 -10.31 22.91 0.73
CA LEU A 244 -9.25 23.45 -0.12
C LEU A 244 -8.55 24.59 0.59
N ILE A 245 -7.22 24.52 0.66
CA ILE A 245 -6.40 25.59 1.26
C ILE A 245 -5.94 26.60 0.21
N SER A 246 -5.49 27.77 0.67
CA SER A 246 -4.97 28.80 -0.24
C SER A 246 -3.70 28.31 -0.98
N PRO A 247 -3.44 28.78 -2.21
CA PRO A 247 -2.30 28.34 -3.01
C PRO A 247 -0.95 28.48 -2.30
N ASP A 248 -0.73 29.57 -1.56
CA ASP A 248 0.51 29.78 -0.80
C ASP A 248 0.72 28.67 0.25
N LYS A 249 -0.34 28.35 1.00
CA LYS A 249 -0.31 27.26 2.00
C LYS A 249 -0.13 25.89 1.35
N ALA A 250 -0.68 25.69 0.16
CA ALA A 250 -0.49 24.45 -0.60
C ALA A 250 0.97 24.27 -1.02
N ILE A 251 1.65 25.33 -1.44
CA ILE A 251 3.07 25.28 -1.80
C ILE A 251 3.93 24.97 -0.57
N ASP A 252 3.68 25.65 0.55
CA ASP A 252 4.41 25.38 1.80
C ASP A 252 4.21 23.93 2.27
N ASN A 253 2.96 23.46 2.26
CA ASN A 253 2.63 22.08 2.61
C ASN A 253 3.31 21.07 1.68
N LEU A 254 3.41 21.37 0.39
CA LEU A 254 4.08 20.52 -0.59
C LEU A 254 5.55 20.27 -0.20
N PHE A 255 6.29 21.33 0.16
CA PHE A 255 7.68 21.20 0.58
C PHE A 255 7.83 20.48 1.92
N ILE A 256 6.93 20.74 2.88
CA ILE A 256 6.92 20.07 4.19
C ILE A 256 6.71 18.57 4.02
N ILE A 257 5.70 18.16 3.24
CA ILE A 257 5.38 16.76 3.00
C ILE A 257 6.48 16.07 2.19
N LEU A 258 7.03 16.73 1.16
CA LEU A 258 8.14 16.16 0.39
C LEU A 258 9.36 15.89 1.28
N LYS A 259 9.72 16.86 2.13
CA LYS A 259 10.82 16.71 3.09
C LYS A 259 10.52 15.58 4.07
N SER A 260 9.30 15.49 4.60
CA SER A 260 8.95 14.43 5.55
C SER A 260 9.10 13.06 4.92
N ILE A 261 8.58 12.85 3.70
CA ILE A 261 8.67 11.56 3.00
C ILE A 261 10.13 11.20 2.73
N LEU A 262 10.97 12.13 2.24
CA LEU A 262 12.37 11.83 1.95
C LEU A 262 13.16 11.47 3.22
N VAL A 263 12.91 12.16 4.33
CA VAL A 263 13.61 11.90 5.59
C VAL A 263 13.11 10.61 6.24
N TYR A 264 11.78 10.44 6.36
CA TYR A 264 11.17 9.30 7.06
C TYR A 264 11.17 8.00 6.27
N SER A 265 11.32 8.05 4.94
CA SER A 265 11.58 6.85 4.12
C SER A 265 12.97 6.25 4.33
N SER A 266 13.86 6.95 5.04
CA SER A 266 15.21 6.49 5.37
C SER A 266 15.39 6.28 6.88
N SER A 267 16.22 5.30 7.25
CA SER A 267 16.65 5.08 8.63
C SER A 267 17.70 6.10 9.08
N SER A 268 18.08 7.05 8.23
CA SER A 268 19.14 8.01 8.52
C SER A 268 18.82 8.88 9.74
N SER A 269 17.54 9.17 9.99
CA SER A 269 17.06 9.91 11.16
C SER A 269 17.37 9.21 12.49
N LEU A 270 17.39 7.87 12.51
CA LEU A 270 17.70 7.08 13.72
C LEU A 270 19.17 7.18 14.14
N ALA A 271 20.07 7.56 13.22
CA ALA A 271 21.50 7.71 13.48
C ALA A 271 21.91 9.16 13.78
N VAL A 272 20.96 10.11 13.79
CA VAL A 272 21.23 11.52 14.10
C VAL A 272 21.71 11.65 15.55
N GLY A 273 22.82 12.37 15.74
CA GLY A 273 23.44 12.56 17.06
C GLY A 273 24.35 11.41 17.51
N SER A 274 24.50 10.35 16.71
CA SER A 274 25.46 9.27 16.98
C SER A 274 26.89 9.65 16.62
N ASN A 275 27.88 9.04 17.28
CA ASN A 275 29.29 9.26 16.97
C ASN A 275 29.63 8.78 15.56
N ALA A 276 30.46 9.56 14.84
CA ALA A 276 30.85 9.29 13.45
C ALA A 276 31.72 8.03 13.25
N ILE A 277 32.26 7.44 14.33
CA ILE A 277 33.02 6.18 14.31
C ILE A 277 32.12 5.01 14.79
N GLY A 278 30.84 5.27 15.00
CA GLY A 278 29.88 4.29 15.51
C GLY A 278 29.42 3.28 14.46
N ILE A 279 28.90 2.15 14.95
CA ILE A 279 28.33 1.09 14.10
C ILE A 279 27.11 1.56 13.28
N LEU A 280 26.51 2.70 13.66
CA LEU A 280 25.37 3.32 13.00
C LEU A 280 25.75 4.19 11.79
N THR A 281 27.04 4.56 11.65
CA THR A 281 27.51 5.43 10.57
C THR A 281 27.31 4.82 9.17
N PRO A 282 27.60 3.52 8.92
CA PRO A 282 27.28 2.90 7.63
C PRO A 282 25.79 2.93 7.29
N PHE A 283 24.91 2.72 8.27
CA PHE A 283 23.45 2.76 8.08
C PHE A 283 22.95 4.16 7.73
N TYR A 284 23.58 5.20 8.29
CA TYR A 284 23.29 6.59 7.93
C TYR A 284 23.57 6.86 6.44
N PHE A 285 24.76 6.47 5.94
CA PHE A 285 25.12 6.65 4.54
C PHE A 285 24.31 5.77 3.59
N MET A 286 23.93 4.55 4.00
CA MET A 286 22.97 3.73 3.24
C MET A 286 21.61 4.40 3.11
N GLY A 287 21.11 5.04 4.18
CA GLY A 287 19.87 5.81 4.14
C GLY A 287 19.94 6.99 3.16
N LEU A 288 21.05 7.72 3.14
CA LEU A 288 21.27 8.81 2.17
C LEU A 288 21.35 8.28 0.73
N LEU A 289 22.04 7.16 0.50
CA LEU A 289 22.09 6.53 -0.81
C LEU A 289 20.69 6.11 -1.29
N TYR A 290 19.87 5.57 -0.39
CA TYR A 290 18.48 5.23 -0.69
C TYR A 290 17.65 6.46 -1.11
N ILE A 291 17.80 7.59 -0.41
CA ILE A 291 17.15 8.86 -0.80
C ILE A 291 17.58 9.29 -2.21
N LEU A 292 18.87 9.22 -2.52
CA LEU A 292 19.38 9.57 -3.85
C LEU A 292 18.82 8.67 -4.95
N LEU A 293 18.78 7.35 -4.71
CA LEU A 293 18.20 6.38 -5.63
C LEU A 293 16.69 6.59 -5.81
N PHE A 294 15.97 6.95 -4.74
CA PHE A 294 14.56 7.27 -4.79
C PHE A 294 14.29 8.50 -5.67
N ILE A 295 15.05 9.59 -5.49
CA ILE A 295 14.96 10.79 -6.32
C ILE A 295 15.32 10.47 -7.79
N ALA A 296 16.40 9.73 -8.02
CA ALA A 296 16.82 9.33 -9.37
C ALA A 296 15.72 8.53 -10.09
N THR A 297 15.04 7.64 -9.37
CA THR A 297 13.93 6.83 -9.90
C THR A 297 12.71 7.68 -10.23
N ILE A 298 12.38 8.69 -9.41
CA ILE A 298 11.32 9.66 -9.72
C ILE A 298 11.64 10.41 -11.02
N VAL A 299 12.85 10.96 -11.15
CA VAL A 299 13.28 11.70 -12.33
C VAL A 299 13.26 10.81 -13.57
N TYR A 300 13.75 9.59 -13.46
CA TYR A 300 13.74 8.60 -14.53
C TYR A 300 12.30 8.23 -14.96
N GLY A 301 11.41 7.95 -14.00
CA GLY A 301 10.01 7.63 -14.27
C GLY A 301 9.25 8.79 -14.94
N LEU A 302 9.48 10.03 -14.51
CA LEU A 302 8.91 11.22 -15.15
C LEU A 302 9.45 11.42 -16.57
N LYS A 303 10.75 11.19 -16.79
CA LYS A 303 11.35 11.24 -18.13
C LYS A 303 10.69 10.24 -19.07
N ILE A 304 10.49 8.99 -18.62
CA ILE A 304 9.76 7.97 -19.39
C ILE A 304 8.34 8.43 -19.70
N PHE A 305 7.62 8.92 -18.69
CA PHE A 305 6.25 9.39 -18.85
C PHE A 305 6.14 10.52 -19.89
N LEU A 306 7.02 11.53 -19.82
CA LEU A 306 7.07 12.63 -20.77
C LEU A 306 7.46 12.15 -22.18
N TYR A 307 8.43 11.24 -22.28
CA TYR A 307 8.81 10.65 -23.56
C TYR A 307 7.62 9.93 -24.23
N ILE A 308 6.87 9.13 -23.48
CA ILE A 308 5.64 8.46 -23.97
C ILE A 308 4.58 9.47 -24.37
N LEU A 309 4.41 10.54 -23.60
CA LEU A 309 3.40 11.57 -23.85
C LEU A 309 3.69 12.33 -25.15
N ILE A 310 4.95 12.67 -25.40
CA ILE A 310 5.43 13.43 -26.56
C ILE A 310 5.52 12.56 -27.83
N ASP A 311 6.12 11.37 -27.75
CA ASP A 311 6.47 10.59 -28.94
C ASP A 311 5.23 9.95 -29.60
N GLY A 312 4.14 9.75 -28.86
CA GLY A 312 2.76 9.54 -29.36
C GLY A 312 2.49 8.39 -30.35
N ARG A 313 3.52 7.69 -30.87
CA ARG A 313 3.43 6.84 -32.07
C ARG A 313 4.19 5.52 -31.99
N LYS A 314 5.05 5.27 -31.00
CA LYS A 314 5.61 3.91 -30.78
C LYS A 314 4.67 3.06 -29.94
N THR A 315 3.69 2.48 -30.63
CA THR A 315 3.07 1.18 -30.38
C THR A 315 3.18 0.61 -28.96
N LYS A 316 2.12 0.87 -28.18
CA LYS A 316 1.21 -0.13 -27.58
C LYS A 316 1.85 -1.52 -27.42
N THR A 317 2.03 -1.95 -26.18
CA THR A 317 2.51 -3.27 -25.69
C THR A 317 4.00 -3.57 -25.68
N SER A 318 4.87 -2.75 -26.28
CA SER A 318 6.34 -2.99 -26.26
C SER A 318 7.11 -2.29 -25.13
N ILE A 319 6.44 -1.46 -24.32
CA ILE A 319 7.08 -0.73 -23.22
C ILE A 319 7.49 -1.74 -22.15
N CYS A 320 8.75 -1.66 -21.71
CA CYS A 320 9.27 -2.49 -20.64
C CYS A 320 8.39 -2.36 -19.39
N ARG A 321 8.07 -3.50 -18.76
CA ARG A 321 7.25 -3.52 -17.53
C ARG A 321 7.90 -2.72 -16.39
N LEU A 322 9.23 -2.69 -16.35
CA LEU A 322 9.99 -1.88 -15.39
C LEU A 322 9.78 -0.37 -15.64
N ASP A 323 9.89 0.07 -16.88
CA ASP A 323 9.69 1.48 -17.27
C ASP A 323 8.27 1.95 -16.94
N LEU A 324 7.28 1.09 -17.17
CA LEU A 324 5.88 1.37 -16.78
C LEU A 324 5.71 1.48 -15.27
N LEU A 325 6.43 0.65 -14.49
CA LEU A 325 6.38 0.68 -13.04
C LEU A 325 7.00 1.98 -12.50
N CYS A 326 8.17 2.36 -13.01
CA CYS A 326 8.84 3.63 -12.69
C CYS A 326 7.96 4.83 -13.04
N ALA A 327 7.38 4.84 -14.25
CA ALA A 327 6.50 5.92 -14.69
C ALA A 327 5.23 6.01 -13.85
N LEU A 328 4.62 4.87 -13.50
CA LEU A 328 3.44 4.82 -12.63
C LEU A 328 3.75 5.34 -11.23
N GLY A 329 4.83 4.86 -10.61
CA GLY A 329 5.24 5.29 -9.28
C GLY A 329 5.55 6.79 -9.24
N ALA A 330 6.28 7.30 -10.23
CA ALA A 330 6.66 8.71 -10.27
C ALA A 330 5.47 9.64 -10.53
N THR A 331 4.59 9.30 -11.46
CA THR A 331 3.38 10.10 -11.73
C THR A 331 2.37 10.04 -10.60
N GLY A 332 2.16 8.86 -10.02
CA GLY A 332 1.36 8.67 -8.81
C GLY A 332 1.90 9.48 -7.63
N PHE A 333 3.22 9.53 -7.46
CA PHE A 333 3.87 10.31 -6.41
C PHE A 333 3.66 11.80 -6.60
N VAL A 334 3.95 12.36 -7.78
CA VAL A 334 3.81 13.80 -8.04
C VAL A 334 2.36 14.25 -7.98
N LEU A 335 1.45 13.54 -8.65
CA LEU A 335 0.02 13.89 -8.63
C LEU A 335 -0.58 13.71 -7.25
N GLY A 336 -0.19 12.64 -6.53
CA GLY A 336 -0.60 12.43 -5.15
C GLY A 336 -0.11 13.53 -4.22
N LEU A 337 1.15 13.95 -4.35
CA LEU A 337 1.75 15.04 -3.59
C LEU A 337 0.97 16.35 -3.78
N LEU A 338 0.62 16.68 -5.02
CA LEU A 338 -0.21 17.84 -5.35
C LEU A 338 -1.62 17.75 -4.74
N LEU A 339 -2.26 16.58 -4.81
CA LEU A 339 -3.60 16.37 -4.25
C LEU A 339 -3.59 16.51 -2.73
N ILE A 340 -2.62 15.90 -2.04
CA ILE A 340 -2.51 16.00 -0.58
C ILE A 340 -2.13 17.43 -0.16
N SER A 341 -1.21 18.09 -0.86
CA SER A 341 -0.84 19.46 -0.51
C SER A 341 -2.03 20.42 -0.58
N CYS A 342 -2.97 20.19 -1.50
CA CYS A 342 -4.15 21.03 -1.69
C CYS A 342 -5.32 20.72 -0.74
N LEU A 343 -5.44 19.47 -0.28
CA LEU A 343 -6.59 19.01 0.51
C LEU A 343 -6.30 19.00 2.03
N ASN A 344 -5.04 19.25 2.44
CA ASN A 344 -4.54 19.09 3.81
C ASN A 344 -4.80 17.73 4.52
N PRO A 345 -4.91 16.57 3.84
CA PRO A 345 -4.87 15.29 4.54
C PRO A 345 -3.42 14.93 4.90
N GLU A 346 -3.23 13.99 5.82
CA GLU A 346 -1.89 13.54 6.20
C GLU A 346 -1.11 12.99 5.00
N GLY A 347 0.21 13.21 4.94
CA GLY A 347 1.10 12.71 3.87
C GLY A 347 1.05 11.20 3.62
N ARG A 348 0.45 10.47 4.57
CA ARG A 348 0.27 9.01 4.56
C ARG A 348 -0.56 8.47 3.38
N HIS A 349 -1.34 9.29 2.69
CA HIS A 349 -2.16 8.81 1.57
C HIS A 349 -1.39 8.62 0.23
N ILE A 350 -0.12 9.02 0.12
CA ILE A 350 0.74 8.76 -1.06
C ILE A 350 1.57 7.47 -0.92
N PHE A 351 1.48 6.77 0.22
CA PHE A 351 2.34 5.61 0.51
C PHE A 351 2.31 4.50 -0.54
N TRP A 352 1.19 4.35 -1.25
CA TRP A 352 1.12 3.39 -2.34
C TRP A 352 2.13 3.72 -3.46
N ALA A 353 2.29 5.00 -3.81
CA ALA A 353 3.20 5.44 -4.86
C ALA A 353 4.66 5.35 -4.39
N THR A 354 4.94 5.67 -3.12
CA THR A 354 6.28 5.47 -2.54
C THR A 354 6.66 3.99 -2.52
N CYS A 355 5.71 3.09 -2.25
CA CYS A 355 5.92 1.64 -2.31
C CYS A 355 6.20 1.15 -3.75
N ILE A 356 5.47 1.65 -4.75
CA ILE A 356 5.75 1.32 -6.16
C ILE A 356 7.13 1.84 -6.58
N LEU A 357 7.51 3.04 -6.14
CA LEU A 357 8.85 3.59 -6.36
C LEU A 357 9.93 2.76 -5.64
N LYS A 358 9.69 2.29 -4.42
CA LYS A 358 10.60 1.39 -3.68
C LYS A 358 10.80 0.07 -4.45
N ILE A 359 9.73 -0.54 -4.95
CA ILE A 359 9.83 -1.72 -5.83
C ILE A 359 10.65 -1.39 -7.08
N SER A 360 10.46 -0.21 -7.67
CA SER A 360 11.18 0.23 -8.87
C SER A 360 12.68 0.44 -8.61
N VAL A 361 13.04 1.01 -7.46
CA VAL A 361 14.44 1.14 -7.00
C VAL A 361 15.08 -0.24 -6.88
N PHE A 362 14.43 -1.17 -6.19
CA PHE A 362 14.99 -2.53 -6.06
C PHE A 362 15.05 -3.27 -7.39
N ALA A 363 14.06 -3.10 -8.24
CA ALA A 363 14.01 -3.78 -9.54
C ALA A 363 15.01 -3.21 -10.56
N THR A 364 15.59 -2.04 -10.32
CA THR A 364 16.70 -1.50 -11.14
C THR A 364 18.07 -1.97 -10.64
N ILE A 365 18.19 -2.32 -9.36
CA ILE A 365 19.44 -2.79 -8.73
C ILE A 365 19.69 -4.28 -9.03
N PHE A 366 18.62 -5.08 -9.00
CA PHE A 366 18.64 -6.54 -9.19
C PHE A 366 18.15 -6.92 -10.59
#